data_AF-A0A5B8RC99-F1
#
_entry.id   AF-A0A5B8RC99-F1
#
_cell.length_a   1.000
_cell.length_b   1.000
_cell.length_c   1.000
_cell.angle_alpha   90.00
_cell.angle_beta   90.00
_cell.angle_gamma   90.00
#
_symmetry.space_group_name_H-M   'P 1'
#
loop_
_entity.id
_entity.type
_entity.pdbx_description
1 polymer ?
#
loop_
_entity_poly.entity_id
_entity_poly.type
_entity_poly.pdbx_seq_one_letter_code
_entity_poly.pdbx_strand_id
1 'polypeptide(L)'
;MSLRARLDTLRRQAGTDDAPERGGDDALRERLRRLDGGRRRPGAAAGPVPAADVAACVGGEVVADSLVRVRQRIPLESAHGHVALGRVGDAVALPGVGAFPGRSAVFIDTETSGLAGGTGTVAYLVGLARLDGTALALEQYLITAFAGEAAMLAAVRDALGGDDVLVSYNGKSFDAPLLRDRFRLARQYHPLERTGHADLLHPVRRLFRRTWPDCRLATAEARLLGFRRDDDLPGNQAPLVWSELLHGGTTERLPAVLDHNRRDLLSLAALWPVLGEVFAEPARWGACSRAAARAWYMSGDERRARAVLEAAPALDAPGRHELARLRRRAGDWAGARAIWQGLAEAGDAHAAEALAKYHEHVRRDWQGALAWTSRLPAGAEETERRRERLARKRGRDGAQGDLFPR
;
A
#
# COMPACT_ATOMS: atom_id res chain seq x y z
N MET A 1 6.14 10.80 22.95
CA MET A 1 6.90 9.55 22.71
C MET A 1 8.32 9.91 22.32
N SER A 2 9.33 9.33 23.00
CA SER A 2 10.74 9.68 22.75
C SER A 2 11.28 9.07 21.46
N LEU A 3 12.25 9.76 20.83
CA LEU A 3 12.95 9.32 19.61
C LEU A 3 13.53 7.90 19.75
N ARG A 4 13.94 7.56 20.98
CA ARG A 4 14.51 6.27 21.37
C ARG A 4 13.49 5.12 21.25
N ALA A 5 12.24 5.35 21.66
CA ALA A 5 11.16 4.35 21.52
C ALA A 5 10.78 4.10 20.04
N ARG A 6 10.93 5.12 19.18
CA ARG A 6 10.72 5.00 17.72
C ARG A 6 11.84 4.20 17.05
N LEU A 7 13.08 4.42 17.45
CA LEU A 7 14.27 3.67 16.99
C LEU A 7 14.22 2.20 17.42
N ASP A 8 13.81 1.89 18.65
CA ASP A 8 13.66 0.51 19.11
C ASP A 8 12.51 -0.24 18.43
N THR A 9 11.51 0.48 17.92
CA THR A 9 10.43 -0.09 17.12
C THR A 9 10.91 -0.42 15.69
N LEU A 10 11.77 0.42 15.12
CA LEU A 10 12.37 0.19 13.80
C LEU A 10 13.43 -0.92 13.82
N ARG A 11 14.24 -1.03 14.88
CA ARG A 11 15.22 -2.12 15.03
C ARG A 11 14.58 -3.50 15.14
N ARG A 12 13.47 -3.61 15.88
CA ARG A 12 12.68 -4.86 15.95
C ARG A 12 11.96 -5.22 14.65
N GLN A 13 11.70 -4.24 13.78
CA GLN A 13 11.13 -4.48 12.45
C GLN A 13 12.18 -4.89 11.40
N ALA A 14 13.47 -4.69 11.67
CA ALA A 14 14.56 -4.93 10.74
C ALA A 14 15.32 -6.26 10.97
N GLY A 15 14.97 -7.05 11.99
CA GLY A 15 15.56 -8.37 12.20
C GLY A 15 17.07 -8.38 12.46
N THR A 16 17.64 -7.30 13.01
CA THR A 16 19.05 -7.22 13.39
C THR A 16 19.19 -7.33 14.90
N ASP A 17 19.14 -8.55 15.43
CA ASP A 17 19.69 -8.85 16.75
C ASP A 17 21.14 -9.28 16.53
N ASP A 18 22.06 -8.30 16.62
CA ASP A 18 23.41 -8.50 17.13
C ASP A 18 24.07 -7.12 17.28
N ALA A 19 24.47 -6.79 18.51
CA ALA A 19 25.25 -5.61 18.81
C ALA A 19 26.73 -6.01 18.90
N PRO A 20 27.66 -5.39 18.14
CA PRO A 20 29.07 -5.51 18.45
C PRO A 20 29.50 -4.44 19.46
N GLU A 21 30.36 -4.89 20.37
CA GLU A 21 30.98 -4.13 21.45
C GLU A 21 31.82 -2.93 20.97
N ARG A 22 32.06 -2.02 21.92
CA ARG A 22 32.85 -0.79 21.75
C ARG A 22 34.34 -1.13 21.55
N GLY A 23 34.79 -1.23 20.30
CA GLY A 23 36.20 -1.28 19.90
C GLY A 23 36.63 0.00 19.19
N GLY A 24 37.73 0.61 19.63
CA GLY A 24 38.18 1.98 19.36
C GLY A 24 38.67 2.31 17.93
N ASP A 25 39.23 3.52 17.80
CA ASP A 25 39.60 4.26 16.57
C ASP A 25 40.24 3.46 15.43
N ASP A 26 40.85 2.31 15.70
CA ASP A 26 41.39 1.42 14.67
C ASP A 26 40.31 0.75 13.81
N ALA A 27 39.12 0.47 14.36
CA ALA A 27 38.00 -0.05 13.58
C ALA A 27 37.46 0.99 12.58
N LEU A 28 37.52 2.28 12.92
CA LEU A 28 37.16 3.39 12.03
C LEU A 28 38.22 3.61 10.97
N ARG A 29 39.51 3.58 11.34
CA ARG A 29 40.63 3.66 10.38
C ARG A 29 40.65 2.50 9.41
N GLU A 30 40.28 1.31 9.85
CA GLU A 30 40.20 0.15 8.97
C GLU A 30 38.94 0.17 8.08
N ARG A 31 37.83 0.74 8.57
CA ARG A 31 36.66 1.07 7.74
C ARG A 31 36.98 2.13 6.67
N LEU A 32 37.77 3.15 7.03
CA LEU A 32 38.25 4.18 6.11
C LEU A 32 39.24 3.60 5.09
N ARG A 33 40.15 2.71 5.49
CA ARG A 33 41.03 1.97 4.55
C ARG A 33 40.25 1.05 3.62
N ARG A 34 39.13 0.46 4.04
CA ARG A 34 38.24 -0.32 3.15
C ARG A 34 37.44 0.57 2.19
N LEU A 35 37.17 1.82 2.56
CA LEU A 35 36.59 2.84 1.68
C LEU A 35 37.63 3.42 0.70
N ASP A 36 38.90 3.51 1.11
CA ASP A 36 40.00 4.03 0.28
C ASP A 36 40.74 2.95 -0.55
N GLY A 37 40.55 1.66 -0.22
CA GLY A 37 41.26 0.51 -0.80
C GLY A 37 40.93 0.18 -2.26
N GLY A 38 40.15 1.01 -2.94
CA GLY A 38 39.80 0.89 -4.36
C GLY A 38 40.25 2.07 -5.22
N ARG A 39 41.05 3.02 -4.71
CA ARG A 39 41.60 4.12 -5.52
C ARG A 39 42.67 3.58 -6.47
N ARG A 40 42.22 3.09 -7.64
CA ARG A 40 43.02 3.16 -8.87
C ARG A 40 43.58 4.58 -8.97
N ARG A 41 44.90 4.72 -9.20
CA ARG A 41 45.53 6.00 -9.56
C ARG A 41 44.65 6.68 -10.62
N PRO A 42 44.24 7.95 -10.44
CA PRO A 42 43.52 8.64 -11.48
C PRO A 42 44.50 8.85 -12.64
N GLY A 43 44.39 8.03 -13.67
CA GLY A 43 44.61 8.53 -15.03
C GLY A 43 43.70 9.75 -15.20
N ALA A 44 44.18 10.76 -15.93
CA ALA A 44 43.51 12.05 -16.11
C ALA A 44 41.99 11.89 -16.06
N ALA A 45 41.34 12.47 -15.04
CA ALA A 45 39.91 12.31 -14.83
C ALA A 45 39.23 12.72 -16.14
N ALA A 46 38.65 11.75 -16.84
CA ALA A 46 37.75 12.04 -17.94
C ALA A 46 36.68 12.96 -17.36
N GLY A 47 36.39 14.06 -18.04
CA GLY A 47 35.32 14.97 -17.61
C GLY A 47 34.00 14.22 -17.47
N PRO A 48 32.98 14.82 -16.83
CA PRO A 48 31.65 14.24 -16.76
C PRO A 48 31.18 13.83 -18.16
N VAL A 49 30.55 12.66 -18.26
CA VAL A 49 30.06 12.14 -19.55
C VAL A 49 29.09 13.18 -20.16
N PRO A 50 29.31 13.63 -21.41
CA PRO A 50 28.43 14.58 -22.06
C PRO A 50 26.98 14.11 -22.09
N ALA A 51 26.03 15.02 -21.83
CA ALA A 51 24.60 14.69 -21.85
C ALA A 51 24.13 14.14 -23.20
N ALA A 52 24.78 14.52 -24.31
CA ALA A 52 24.50 14.00 -25.65
C ALA A 52 24.83 12.50 -25.78
N ASP A 53 25.93 12.04 -25.16
CA ASP A 53 26.33 10.64 -25.19
C ASP A 53 25.37 9.78 -24.35
N VAL A 54 24.94 10.32 -23.21
CA VAL A 54 23.89 9.70 -22.39
C VAL A 54 22.58 9.61 -23.18
N ALA A 55 22.14 10.71 -23.79
CA ALA A 55 20.92 10.74 -24.61
C ALA A 55 20.97 9.73 -25.74
N ALA A 56 22.08 9.65 -26.48
CA ALA A 56 22.27 8.64 -27.53
C ALA A 56 22.19 7.21 -26.97
N CYS A 57 22.80 6.95 -25.82
CA CYS A 57 22.81 5.63 -25.18
C CYS A 57 21.41 5.17 -24.74
N VAL A 58 20.60 6.08 -24.18
CA VAL A 58 19.26 5.73 -23.64
C VAL A 58 18.13 5.96 -24.65
N GLY A 59 18.44 6.38 -25.88
CA GLY A 59 17.43 6.72 -26.89
C GLY A 59 16.58 7.94 -26.52
N GLY A 60 17.21 8.93 -25.87
CA GLY A 60 16.59 10.16 -25.41
C GLY A 60 17.06 11.40 -26.16
N GLU A 61 16.67 12.56 -25.64
CA GLU A 61 17.06 13.87 -26.13
C GLU A 61 17.56 14.75 -24.97
N VAL A 62 18.52 15.63 -25.23
CA VAL A 62 18.96 16.63 -24.25
C VAL A 62 17.96 17.79 -24.27
N VAL A 63 17.25 18.01 -23.16
CA VAL A 63 16.21 19.06 -23.07
C VAL A 63 16.67 20.29 -22.28
N ALA A 64 17.73 20.17 -21.51
CA ALA A 64 18.43 21.26 -20.84
C ALA A 64 19.86 20.82 -20.53
N ASP A 65 20.70 21.75 -20.07
CA ASP A 65 22.04 21.40 -19.59
C ASP A 65 21.94 20.32 -18.49
N SER A 66 22.71 19.25 -18.66
CA SER A 66 22.75 18.09 -17.77
C SER A 66 21.40 17.37 -17.56
N LEU A 67 20.46 17.49 -18.50
CA LEU A 67 19.13 16.86 -18.42
C LEU A 67 18.76 16.15 -19.73
N VAL A 68 18.53 14.85 -19.63
CA VAL A 68 18.07 13.97 -20.71
C VAL A 68 16.62 13.59 -20.47
N ARG A 69 15.80 13.66 -21.52
CA ARG A 69 14.42 13.15 -21.53
C ARG A 69 14.32 11.94 -22.45
N VAL A 70 13.69 10.88 -21.96
CA VAL A 70 13.28 9.72 -22.78
C VAL A 70 11.75 9.69 -22.83
N ARG A 71 11.22 9.49 -24.03
CA ARG A 71 9.77 9.38 -24.28
C ARG A 71 9.44 8.05 -24.90
N GLN A 72 8.39 7.42 -24.39
CA GLN A 72 7.89 6.16 -24.93
C GLN A 72 6.36 6.17 -24.94
N ARG A 73 5.78 5.46 -25.91
CA ARG A 73 4.34 5.19 -25.97
C ARG A 73 4.14 3.70 -25.95
N ILE A 74 3.55 3.19 -24.87
CA ILE A 74 3.27 1.77 -24.72
C ILE A 74 1.80 1.53 -25.10
N PRO A 75 1.50 0.80 -26.18
CA PRO A 75 0.12 0.52 -26.56
C PRO A 75 -0.66 -0.14 -25.42
N LEU A 76 -1.91 0.27 -25.18
CA LEU A 76 -2.74 -0.33 -24.11
C LEU A 76 -3.11 -1.79 -24.38
N GLU A 77 -3.01 -2.25 -25.62
CA GLU A 77 -3.08 -3.67 -26.00
C GLU A 77 -1.87 -4.49 -25.53
N SER A 78 -0.77 -3.84 -25.15
CA SER A 78 0.40 -4.52 -24.57
C SER A 78 0.07 -5.10 -23.19
N ALA A 79 0.78 -6.17 -22.83
CA ALA A 79 0.66 -6.80 -21.52
C ALA A 79 1.86 -6.46 -20.62
N HIS A 80 1.60 -6.42 -19.31
CA HIS A 80 2.62 -6.39 -18.27
C HIS A 80 2.37 -7.55 -17.31
N GLY A 81 3.26 -8.55 -17.35
CA GLY A 81 2.95 -9.87 -16.83
C GLY A 81 1.76 -10.49 -17.58
N HIS A 82 0.77 -11.01 -16.85
CA HIS A 82 -0.46 -11.56 -17.45
C HIS A 82 -1.60 -10.53 -17.61
N VAL A 83 -1.32 -9.25 -17.37
CA VAL A 83 -2.34 -8.18 -17.34
C VAL A 83 -2.19 -7.29 -18.56
N ALA A 84 -3.23 -7.22 -19.39
CA ALA A 84 -3.30 -6.21 -20.45
C ALA A 84 -3.40 -4.80 -19.84
N LEU A 85 -2.56 -3.87 -20.30
CA LEU A 85 -2.50 -2.52 -19.76
C LEU A 85 -3.82 -1.76 -19.93
N GLY A 86 -4.57 -2.04 -21.01
CA GLY A 86 -5.87 -1.44 -21.30
C GLY A 86 -6.94 -1.70 -20.23
N ARG A 87 -6.76 -2.72 -19.39
CA ARG A 87 -7.64 -2.99 -18.24
C ARG A 87 -7.66 -1.84 -17.22
N VAL A 88 -6.67 -0.97 -17.25
CA VAL A 88 -6.68 0.28 -16.47
C VAL A 88 -7.87 1.19 -16.81
N GLY A 89 -8.44 1.08 -18.02
CA GLY A 89 -9.67 1.76 -18.41
C GLY A 89 -10.91 1.24 -17.69
N ASP A 90 -10.90 -0.03 -17.26
CA ASP A 90 -11.98 -0.69 -16.51
C ASP A 90 -11.77 -0.59 -14.99
N ALA A 91 -10.78 0.19 -14.55
CA ALA A 91 -10.38 0.31 -13.16
C ALA A 91 -11.53 0.79 -12.27
N VAL A 92 -11.84 -0.01 -11.25
CA VAL A 92 -12.86 0.33 -10.24
C VAL A 92 -12.28 1.13 -9.09
N ALA A 93 -13.17 1.69 -8.26
CA ALA A 93 -12.75 2.35 -7.01
C ALA A 93 -12.11 1.35 -6.03
N LEU A 94 -10.99 1.74 -5.45
CA LEU A 94 -10.29 0.97 -4.41
C LEU A 94 -10.63 1.52 -3.02
N PRO A 95 -11.07 0.67 -2.07
CA PRO A 95 -11.49 1.14 -0.75
C PRO A 95 -10.32 1.73 0.07
N GLY A 96 -10.50 2.96 0.55
CA GLY A 96 -9.47 3.75 1.22
C GLY A 96 -8.43 4.40 0.29
N VAL A 97 -8.63 4.33 -1.03
CA VAL A 97 -7.86 5.10 -2.02
C VAL A 97 -8.79 6.05 -2.78
N GLY A 98 -9.88 5.53 -3.36
CA GLY A 98 -10.85 6.32 -4.12
C GLY A 98 -11.15 5.72 -5.50
N ALA A 99 -11.92 6.45 -6.30
CA ALA A 99 -12.16 6.14 -7.71
C ALA A 99 -10.87 6.25 -8.51
N PHE A 100 -10.76 5.47 -9.60
CA PHE A 100 -9.67 5.64 -10.54
C PHE A 100 -9.80 7.01 -11.25
N PRO A 101 -8.75 7.84 -11.29
CA PRO A 101 -8.83 9.21 -11.82
C PRO A 101 -8.85 9.29 -13.36
N GLY A 102 -8.83 8.15 -14.06
CA GLY A 102 -8.89 8.12 -15.53
C GLY A 102 -7.70 8.84 -16.16
N ARG A 103 -7.96 9.77 -17.09
CA ARG A 103 -6.93 10.56 -17.77
C ARG A 103 -6.11 11.47 -16.84
N SER A 104 -6.63 11.79 -15.66
CA SER A 104 -5.91 12.56 -14.63
C SER A 104 -4.96 11.69 -13.80
N ALA A 105 -4.88 10.37 -14.05
CA ALA A 105 -3.88 9.50 -13.45
C ALA A 105 -2.47 9.87 -13.94
N VAL A 106 -1.56 10.08 -12.99
CA VAL A 106 -0.12 10.19 -13.28
C VAL A 106 0.61 9.14 -12.46
N PHE A 107 1.04 8.08 -13.13
CA PHE A 107 1.91 7.10 -12.50
C PHE A 107 3.28 7.72 -12.32
N ILE A 108 3.84 7.63 -11.12
CA ILE A 108 5.14 8.22 -10.78
C ILE A 108 6.00 7.24 -10.00
N ASP A 109 7.27 7.21 -10.37
CA ASP A 109 8.32 6.47 -9.70
C ASP A 109 9.65 7.24 -9.82
N THR A 110 10.52 7.17 -8.81
CA THR A 110 11.81 7.88 -8.81
C THR A 110 12.98 6.97 -8.46
N GLU A 111 14.11 7.20 -9.14
CA GLU A 111 15.39 6.64 -8.72
C GLU A 111 16.21 7.69 -7.98
N THR A 112 16.81 7.28 -6.85
CA THR A 112 17.42 8.23 -5.92
C THR A 112 18.88 7.88 -5.61
N SER A 113 19.70 8.89 -5.35
CA SER A 113 21.16 8.72 -5.14
C SER A 113 21.55 8.02 -3.83
N GLY A 114 20.60 7.68 -2.94
CA GLY A 114 20.89 6.95 -1.71
C GLY A 114 19.67 6.57 -0.88
N LEU A 115 19.80 5.48 -0.12
CA LEU A 115 18.72 4.82 0.65
C LEU A 115 18.33 5.53 1.96
N ALA A 116 19.09 6.54 2.41
CA ALA A 116 19.01 7.09 3.76
C ALA A 116 18.25 8.43 3.90
N GLY A 117 17.66 8.97 2.82
CA GLY A 117 16.72 10.11 2.89
C GLY A 117 17.25 11.39 3.54
N GLY A 118 18.55 11.69 3.37
CA GLY A 118 19.15 12.93 3.87
C GLY A 118 18.97 14.10 2.91
N THR A 119 19.32 15.32 3.36
CA THR A 119 19.26 16.55 2.53
C THR A 119 20.13 16.49 1.27
N GLY A 120 21.07 15.56 1.19
CA GLY A 120 21.91 15.30 0.01
C GLY A 120 21.34 14.26 -0.98
N THR A 121 20.23 13.58 -0.66
CA THR A 121 19.59 12.65 -1.60
C THR A 121 18.91 13.45 -2.72
N VAL A 122 19.14 13.03 -3.96
CA VAL A 122 18.58 13.62 -5.17
C VAL A 122 17.82 12.52 -5.91
N ALA A 123 16.64 12.85 -6.45
CA ALA A 123 16.01 12.01 -7.47
C ALA A 123 16.76 12.26 -8.77
N TYR A 124 17.56 11.29 -9.22
CA TYR A 124 18.34 11.46 -10.44
C TYR A 124 17.58 10.99 -11.68
N LEU A 125 16.55 10.16 -11.49
CA LEU A 125 15.57 9.79 -12.50
C LEU A 125 14.17 10.04 -11.93
N VAL A 126 13.33 10.74 -12.68
CA VAL A 126 11.88 10.84 -12.40
C VAL A 126 11.13 10.30 -13.60
N GLY A 127 10.39 9.21 -13.39
CA GLY A 127 9.50 8.62 -14.37
C GLY A 127 8.07 9.06 -14.15
N LEU A 128 7.40 9.44 -15.24
CA LEU A 128 5.98 9.77 -15.26
C LEU A 128 5.30 8.95 -16.36
N ALA A 129 4.10 8.43 -16.10
CA ALA A 129 3.27 7.79 -17.12
C ALA A 129 1.81 8.28 -17.04
N ARG A 130 1.19 8.47 -18.20
CA ARG A 130 -0.20 8.94 -18.33
C ARG A 130 -0.96 8.16 -19.38
N LEU A 131 -2.27 8.05 -19.19
CA LEU A 131 -3.16 7.53 -20.22
C LEU A 131 -3.36 8.59 -21.30
N ASP A 132 -2.95 8.26 -22.53
CA ASP A 132 -3.10 9.12 -23.69
C ASP A 132 -3.66 8.34 -24.89
N GLY A 133 -4.97 8.45 -25.10
CA GLY A 133 -5.69 7.74 -26.15
C GLY A 133 -5.60 6.23 -25.95
N THR A 134 -4.96 5.55 -26.90
CA THR A 134 -4.77 4.09 -26.91
C THR A 134 -3.41 3.66 -26.36
N ALA A 135 -2.65 4.55 -25.73
CA ALA A 135 -1.33 4.26 -25.18
C ALA A 135 -1.16 4.80 -23.76
N LEU A 136 -0.22 4.22 -23.04
CA LEU A 136 0.41 4.83 -21.88
C LEU A 136 1.61 5.63 -22.39
N ALA A 137 1.56 6.95 -22.26
CA ALA A 137 2.66 7.86 -22.60
C ALA A 137 3.59 8.00 -21.40
N LEU A 138 4.85 7.58 -21.55
CA LEU A 138 5.87 7.64 -20.52
C LEU A 138 6.88 8.74 -20.84
N GLU A 139 7.26 9.50 -19.82
CA GLU A 139 8.37 10.44 -19.85
C GLU A 139 9.30 10.15 -18.68
N GLN A 140 10.58 9.98 -18.97
CA GLN A 140 11.61 9.78 -17.96
C GLN A 140 12.63 10.91 -18.05
N TYR A 141 12.88 11.57 -16.94
CA TYR A 141 13.80 12.70 -16.82
C TYR A 141 15.04 12.27 -16.05
N LEU A 142 16.18 12.15 -16.73
CA LEU A 142 17.47 11.71 -16.18
C LEU A 142 18.44 12.88 -16.11
N ILE A 143 18.96 13.21 -14.93
CA ILE A 143 20.05 14.17 -14.80
C ILE A 143 21.40 13.48 -15.00
N THR A 144 22.29 14.11 -15.76
CA THR A 144 23.66 13.61 -16.01
C THR A 144 24.70 14.31 -15.13
N ALA A 145 24.30 15.35 -14.41
CA ALA A 145 25.05 16.02 -13.34
C ALA A 145 24.08 16.71 -12.38
N PHE A 146 24.54 17.03 -11.16
CA PHE A 146 23.72 17.76 -10.18
C PHE A 146 23.19 19.11 -10.70
N ALA A 147 23.89 19.75 -11.64
CA ALA A 147 23.45 20.99 -12.28
C ALA A 147 22.10 20.86 -13.02
N GLY A 148 21.76 19.65 -13.48
CA GLY A 148 20.51 19.38 -14.19
C GLY A 148 19.27 19.30 -13.30
N GLU A 149 19.43 19.22 -11.98
CA GLU A 149 18.30 19.01 -11.06
C GLU A 149 17.24 20.11 -11.13
N ALA A 150 17.67 21.38 -11.18
CA ALA A 150 16.74 22.51 -11.24
C ALA A 150 15.88 22.46 -12.52
N ALA A 151 16.49 22.06 -13.64
CA ALA A 151 15.79 21.86 -14.91
C ALA A 151 14.84 20.65 -14.85
N MET A 152 15.26 19.55 -14.21
CA MET A 152 14.43 18.36 -14.03
C MET A 152 13.17 18.68 -13.22
N LEU A 153 13.33 19.36 -12.08
CA LEU A 153 12.20 19.78 -11.25
C LEU A 153 11.24 20.70 -12.00
N ALA A 154 11.78 21.62 -12.82
CA ALA A 154 10.95 22.47 -13.68
C ALA A 154 10.15 21.65 -14.70
N ALA A 155 10.79 20.71 -15.38
CA ALA A 155 10.12 19.84 -16.34
C ALA A 155 9.06 18.95 -15.68
N VAL A 156 9.35 18.37 -14.51
CA VAL A 156 8.37 17.57 -13.73
C VAL A 156 7.20 18.44 -13.28
N ARG A 157 7.45 19.68 -12.83
CA ARG A 157 6.37 20.61 -12.48
C ARG A 157 5.49 20.90 -13.69
N ASP A 158 6.09 21.21 -14.83
CA ASP A 158 5.34 21.60 -16.04
C ASP A 158 4.61 20.40 -16.66
N ALA A 159 5.10 19.18 -16.41
CA ALA A 159 4.42 17.94 -16.77
C ALA A 159 3.26 17.58 -15.83
N LEU A 160 3.08 18.25 -14.69
CA LEU A 160 2.03 17.99 -13.70
C LEU A 160 1.00 19.14 -13.65
N GLY A 161 -0.26 18.81 -13.87
CA GLY A 161 -1.41 19.70 -13.73
C GLY A 161 -2.00 19.72 -12.32
N GLY A 162 -2.76 20.77 -12.01
CA GLY A 162 -3.36 20.97 -10.68
C GLY A 162 -4.46 19.96 -10.32
N ASP A 163 -5.11 19.36 -11.32
CA ASP A 163 -6.21 18.39 -11.13
C ASP A 163 -5.73 16.93 -11.25
N ASP A 164 -4.42 16.71 -11.33
CA ASP A 164 -3.85 15.38 -11.43
C ASP A 164 -3.95 14.62 -10.11
N VAL A 165 -3.97 13.30 -10.24
CA VAL A 165 -3.85 12.36 -9.13
C VAL A 165 -2.63 11.50 -9.37
N LEU A 166 -1.62 11.68 -8.51
CA LEU A 166 -0.42 10.86 -8.53
C LEU A 166 -0.78 9.44 -8.10
N VAL A 167 -0.31 8.46 -8.84
CA VAL A 167 -0.41 7.04 -8.52
C VAL A 167 1.00 6.53 -8.32
N SER A 168 1.31 5.96 -7.16
CA SER A 168 2.66 5.49 -6.82
C SER A 168 2.62 4.22 -5.97
N TYR A 169 3.78 3.61 -5.74
CA TYR A 169 3.94 2.55 -4.76
C TYR A 169 4.90 2.99 -3.66
N ASN A 170 4.39 3.22 -2.44
CA ASN A 170 5.14 3.81 -1.32
C ASN A 170 5.57 5.28 -1.48
N GLY A 171 5.17 5.95 -2.57
CA GLY A 171 5.57 7.33 -2.83
C GLY A 171 5.03 8.39 -1.88
N LYS A 172 3.97 8.12 -1.08
CA LYS A 172 3.57 9.04 -0.01
C LYS A 172 4.63 9.18 1.08
N SER A 173 5.40 8.12 1.29
CA SER A 173 6.42 8.05 2.34
C SER A 173 7.84 8.27 1.82
N PHE A 174 8.03 8.25 0.50
CA PHE A 174 9.36 8.29 -0.11
C PHE A 174 9.46 9.36 -1.20
N ASP A 175 8.89 9.13 -2.39
CA ASP A 175 9.04 9.99 -3.56
C ASP A 175 8.51 11.42 -3.34
N ALA A 176 7.27 11.55 -2.85
CA ALA A 176 6.63 12.85 -2.69
C ALA A 176 7.30 13.74 -1.63
N PRO A 177 7.67 13.23 -0.43
CA PRO A 177 8.50 13.98 0.51
C PRO A 177 9.84 14.42 -0.08
N LEU A 178 10.55 13.51 -0.78
CA LEU A 178 11.84 13.83 -1.40
C LEU A 178 11.69 14.96 -2.41
N LEU A 179 10.78 14.80 -3.39
CA LEU A 179 10.56 15.81 -4.43
C LEU A 179 10.14 17.15 -3.83
N ARG A 180 9.30 17.17 -2.79
CA ARG A 180 8.91 18.39 -2.09
C ARG A 180 10.12 19.13 -1.51
N ASP A 181 11.01 18.40 -0.85
CA ASP A 181 12.22 18.98 -0.28
C ASP A 181 13.16 19.49 -1.39
N ARG A 182 13.27 18.77 -2.52
CA ARG A 182 14.07 19.20 -3.68
C ARG A 182 13.51 20.47 -4.32
N PHE A 183 12.20 20.55 -4.55
CA PHE A 183 11.54 21.76 -5.03
C PHE A 183 11.79 22.95 -4.10
N ARG A 184 11.68 22.74 -2.78
CA ARG A 184 11.93 23.78 -1.79
C ARG A 184 13.37 24.28 -1.82
N LEU A 185 14.35 23.38 -1.92
CA LEU A 185 15.77 23.73 -2.03
C LEU A 185 16.07 24.49 -3.33
N ALA A 186 15.42 24.09 -4.43
CA ALA A 186 15.50 24.80 -5.72
C ALA A 186 14.72 26.12 -5.75
N ARG A 187 13.99 26.48 -4.67
CA ARG A 187 13.09 27.64 -4.58
C ARG A 187 12.04 27.68 -5.69
N GLN A 188 11.57 26.50 -6.09
CA GLN A 188 10.53 26.35 -7.10
C GLN A 188 9.20 26.00 -6.43
N TYR A 189 8.11 26.49 -7.02
CA TYR A 189 6.77 26.03 -6.66
C TYR A 189 6.63 24.53 -6.99
N HIS A 190 6.05 23.75 -6.07
CA HIS A 190 5.78 22.33 -6.31
C HIS A 190 4.29 22.05 -6.50
N PRO A 191 3.89 21.27 -7.52
CA PRO A 191 2.48 20.96 -7.79
C PRO A 191 1.91 19.92 -6.82
N LEU A 192 2.78 19.20 -6.09
CA LEU A 192 2.44 18.05 -5.21
C LEU A 192 1.47 18.36 -4.06
N GLU A 193 1.26 19.64 -3.75
CA GLU A 193 0.30 20.07 -2.71
C GLU A 193 -1.14 20.12 -3.23
N ARG A 194 -1.29 20.30 -4.53
CA ARG A 194 -2.59 20.41 -5.20
C ARG A 194 -3.05 19.10 -5.82
N THR A 195 -2.12 18.18 -6.08
CA THR A 195 -2.44 16.88 -6.65
C THR A 195 -3.02 15.93 -5.62
N GLY A 196 -4.00 15.13 -6.04
CA GLY A 196 -4.40 13.95 -5.28
C GLY A 196 -3.26 12.93 -5.26
N HIS A 197 -3.26 12.01 -4.29
CA HIS A 197 -2.24 10.96 -4.24
C HIS A 197 -2.83 9.61 -3.83
N ALA A 198 -2.83 8.68 -4.77
CA ALA A 198 -3.18 7.28 -4.60
C ALA A 198 -1.90 6.43 -4.45
N ASP A 199 -1.64 5.94 -3.25
CA ASP A 199 -0.49 5.08 -2.97
C ASP A 199 -0.95 3.62 -2.81
N LEU A 200 -0.52 2.78 -3.76
CA LEU A 200 -0.94 1.38 -3.89
C LEU A 200 -0.32 0.45 -2.85
N LEU A 201 0.72 0.89 -2.11
CA LEU A 201 1.29 0.09 -1.03
C LEU A 201 0.29 -0.14 0.10
N HIS A 202 -0.50 0.88 0.44
CA HIS A 202 -1.44 0.80 1.56
C HIS A 202 -2.54 -0.26 1.37
N PRO A 203 -3.26 -0.31 0.22
CA PRO A 203 -4.20 -1.41 -0.03
C PRO A 203 -3.51 -2.77 -0.07
N VAL A 204 -2.33 -2.90 -0.69
CA VAL A 204 -1.58 -4.17 -0.71
C VAL A 204 -1.23 -4.63 0.71
N ARG A 205 -0.62 -3.77 1.53
CA ARG A 205 -0.29 -4.09 2.93
C ARG A 205 -1.53 -4.46 3.74
N ARG A 206 -2.66 -3.79 3.51
CA ARG A 206 -3.91 -4.10 4.22
C ARG A 206 -4.36 -5.53 3.93
N LEU A 207 -4.30 -5.95 2.68
CA LEU A 207 -4.77 -7.25 2.19
C LEU A 207 -3.81 -8.39 2.53
N PHE A 208 -2.49 -8.14 2.45
CA PHE A 208 -1.50 -9.22 2.33
C PHE A 208 -0.39 -9.24 3.40
N ARG A 209 -0.27 -8.24 4.29
CA ARG A 209 0.84 -8.19 5.29
C ARG A 209 0.98 -9.42 6.19
N ARG A 210 -0.04 -10.29 6.25
CA ARG A 210 -0.05 -11.52 7.06
C ARG A 210 0.24 -12.77 6.24
N THR A 211 0.11 -12.70 4.92
CA THR A 211 0.18 -13.86 4.01
C THR A 211 1.38 -13.79 3.06
N TRP A 212 1.96 -12.61 2.85
CA TRP A 212 3.14 -12.42 2.02
C TRP A 212 4.40 -12.19 2.88
N PRO A 213 5.59 -12.54 2.35
CA PRO A 213 6.86 -12.30 3.05
C PRO A 213 7.13 -10.80 3.25
N ASP A 214 6.81 -9.99 2.25
CA ASP A 214 6.82 -8.54 2.31
C ASP A 214 5.75 -7.98 1.36
N CYS A 215 5.59 -6.65 1.36
CA CYS A 215 4.70 -5.95 0.43
C CYS A 215 5.49 -4.98 -0.43
N ARG A 216 6.69 -5.34 -0.91
CA ARG A 216 7.44 -4.57 -1.91
C ARG A 216 6.76 -4.71 -3.28
N LEU A 217 7.04 -3.77 -4.19
CA LEU A 217 6.47 -3.77 -5.53
C LEU A 217 6.79 -5.07 -6.28
N ALA A 218 8.05 -5.53 -6.24
CA ALA A 218 8.46 -6.82 -6.82
C ALA A 218 7.63 -8.02 -6.31
N THR A 219 7.28 -8.05 -5.02
CA THR A 219 6.42 -9.11 -4.46
C THR A 219 4.99 -9.00 -5.00
N ALA A 220 4.46 -7.78 -5.11
CA ALA A 220 3.13 -7.54 -5.66
C ALA A 220 3.07 -7.91 -7.16
N GLU A 221 4.08 -7.56 -7.94
CA GLU A 221 4.21 -7.95 -9.34
C GLU A 221 4.21 -9.46 -9.54
N ALA A 222 5.09 -10.17 -8.81
CA ALA A 222 5.20 -11.61 -8.95
C ALA A 222 3.91 -12.33 -8.55
N ARG A 223 3.22 -11.86 -7.50
CA ARG A 223 2.04 -12.52 -6.94
C ARG A 223 0.72 -12.11 -7.58
N LEU A 224 0.59 -10.87 -8.05
CA LEU A 224 -0.66 -10.33 -8.61
C LEU A 224 -0.61 -10.18 -10.12
N LEU A 225 0.55 -9.85 -10.70
CA LEU A 225 0.71 -9.64 -12.14
C LEU A 225 1.38 -10.83 -12.83
N GLY A 226 1.89 -11.81 -12.07
CA GLY A 226 2.72 -12.89 -12.61
C GLY A 226 3.98 -12.39 -13.31
N PHE A 227 4.40 -11.14 -13.02
CA PHE A 227 5.57 -10.53 -13.61
C PHE A 227 6.76 -10.81 -12.69
N ARG A 228 7.73 -11.58 -13.19
CA ARG A 228 8.99 -11.86 -12.51
C ARG A 228 10.09 -11.08 -13.20
N ARG A 229 10.95 -10.46 -12.39
CA ARG A 229 12.09 -9.70 -12.90
C ARG A 229 13.29 -10.65 -12.97
N ASP A 230 13.42 -11.35 -14.10
CA ASP A 230 14.41 -12.44 -14.24
C ASP A 230 15.87 -11.93 -14.34
N ASP A 231 16.09 -10.64 -14.62
CA ASP A 231 17.42 -10.01 -14.74
C ASP A 231 17.40 -8.55 -14.24
N ASP A 232 16.69 -8.28 -13.13
CA ASP A 232 16.62 -6.89 -12.65
C ASP A 232 17.97 -6.43 -12.10
N LEU A 233 18.34 -5.20 -12.42
CA LEU A 233 19.38 -4.50 -11.70
C LEU A 233 18.90 -4.43 -10.22
N PRO A 234 19.62 -5.05 -9.27
CA PRO A 234 19.19 -4.98 -7.87
C PRO A 234 19.04 -3.52 -7.47
N GLY A 235 17.95 -3.14 -6.79
CA GLY A 235 17.64 -1.72 -6.53
C GLY A 235 18.72 -0.93 -5.78
N ASN A 236 19.70 -1.60 -5.17
CA ASN A 236 20.89 -0.97 -4.59
C ASN A 236 22.00 -0.64 -5.61
N GLN A 237 21.91 -1.12 -6.85
CA GLN A 237 22.87 -0.89 -7.92
C GLN A 237 22.50 0.31 -8.79
N ALA A 238 21.23 0.69 -8.88
CA ALA A 238 20.82 1.83 -9.70
C ALA A 238 21.54 3.13 -9.26
N PRO A 239 21.65 3.43 -7.94
CA PRO A 239 22.44 4.56 -7.47
C PRO A 239 23.93 4.45 -7.80
N LEU A 240 24.48 3.23 -7.86
CA LEU A 240 25.89 3.01 -8.22
C LEU A 240 26.13 3.31 -9.69
N VAL A 241 25.24 2.88 -10.59
CA VAL A 241 25.31 3.18 -12.03
C VAL A 241 25.32 4.69 -12.26
N TRP A 242 24.44 5.43 -11.58
CA TRP A 242 24.43 6.89 -11.70
C TRP A 242 25.69 7.54 -11.09
N SER A 243 26.19 7.02 -9.97
CA SER A 243 27.45 7.49 -9.38
C SER A 243 28.62 7.28 -10.34
N GLU A 244 28.71 6.13 -11.01
CA GLU A 244 29.75 5.85 -12.02
C GLU A 244 29.68 6.87 -13.17
N LEU A 245 28.48 7.18 -13.66
CA LEU A 245 28.26 8.19 -14.69
C LEU A 245 28.86 9.55 -14.30
N LEU A 246 28.62 10.02 -13.08
CA LEU A 246 29.13 11.31 -12.58
C LEU A 246 30.66 11.39 -12.54
N HIS A 247 31.35 10.25 -12.43
CA HIS A 247 32.80 10.16 -12.33
C HIS A 247 33.46 9.80 -13.67
N GLY A 248 32.77 10.00 -14.79
CA GLY A 248 33.30 9.71 -16.13
C GLY A 248 33.29 8.21 -16.48
N GLY A 249 32.40 7.44 -15.85
CA GLY A 249 32.19 6.02 -16.11
C GLY A 249 31.45 5.74 -17.44
N THR A 250 31.02 4.49 -17.62
CA THR A 250 30.30 4.06 -18.84
C THR A 250 28.80 4.33 -18.75
N THR A 251 28.16 4.57 -19.89
CA THR A 251 26.71 4.73 -20.02
C THR A 251 25.98 3.41 -20.22
N GLU A 252 26.68 2.30 -20.49
CA GLU A 252 26.12 1.01 -20.92
C GLU A 252 25.03 0.44 -20.00
N ARG A 253 25.08 0.76 -18.70
CA ARG A 253 24.12 0.26 -17.71
C ARG A 253 22.91 1.19 -17.49
N LEU A 254 22.94 2.41 -18.03
CA LEU A 254 21.82 3.36 -17.89
C LEU A 254 20.51 2.85 -18.51
N PRO A 255 20.51 2.20 -19.69
CA PRO A 255 19.27 1.64 -20.24
C PRO A 255 18.57 0.67 -19.28
N ALA A 256 19.31 -0.10 -18.48
CA ALA A 256 18.73 -0.99 -17.48
C ALA A 256 18.06 -0.23 -16.32
N VAL A 257 18.62 0.92 -15.91
CA VAL A 257 18.02 1.80 -14.89
C VAL A 257 16.71 2.41 -15.40
N LEU A 258 16.71 2.90 -16.65
CA LEU A 258 15.46 3.41 -17.24
C LEU A 258 14.43 2.30 -17.43
N ASP A 259 14.85 1.10 -17.83
CA ASP A 259 13.93 -0.02 -18.00
C ASP A 259 13.34 -0.49 -16.67
N HIS A 260 14.08 -0.41 -15.57
CA HIS A 260 13.57 -0.64 -14.21
C HIS A 260 12.44 0.33 -13.87
N ASN A 261 12.74 1.63 -13.89
CA ASN A 261 11.75 2.68 -13.62
C ASN A 261 10.53 2.59 -14.56
N ARG A 262 10.75 2.25 -15.83
CA ARG A 262 9.68 1.99 -16.81
C ARG A 262 8.78 0.82 -16.38
N ARG A 263 9.36 -0.32 -15.99
CA ARG A 263 8.60 -1.49 -15.50
C ARG A 263 7.80 -1.13 -14.27
N ASP A 264 8.36 -0.34 -13.35
CA ASP A 264 7.67 0.10 -12.14
C ASP A 264 6.43 0.93 -12.49
N LEU A 265 6.56 1.89 -13.42
CA LEU A 265 5.41 2.65 -13.93
C LEU A 265 4.33 1.76 -14.57
N LEU A 266 4.73 0.76 -15.36
CA LEU A 266 3.79 -0.21 -15.95
C LEU A 266 3.10 -1.07 -14.88
N SER A 267 3.83 -1.48 -13.85
CA SER A 267 3.30 -2.21 -12.71
C SER A 267 2.24 -1.40 -11.97
N LEU A 268 2.43 -0.10 -11.80
CA LEU A 268 1.42 0.75 -11.16
C LEU A 268 0.11 0.79 -11.95
N ALA A 269 0.19 0.92 -13.29
CA ALA A 269 -0.98 0.91 -14.17
C ALA A 269 -1.71 -0.45 -14.15
N ALA A 270 -0.95 -1.55 -14.20
CA ALA A 270 -1.49 -2.91 -14.17
C ALA A 270 -2.06 -3.33 -12.81
N LEU A 271 -1.47 -2.86 -11.69
CA LEU A 271 -1.88 -3.24 -10.34
C LEU A 271 -3.27 -2.72 -9.98
N TRP A 272 -3.65 -1.53 -10.45
CA TRP A 272 -4.93 -0.94 -10.07
C TRP A 272 -6.14 -1.83 -10.35
N PRO A 273 -6.40 -2.28 -11.61
CA PRO A 273 -7.55 -3.13 -11.90
C PRO A 273 -7.48 -4.46 -11.14
N VAL A 274 -6.30 -5.06 -11.00
CA VAL A 274 -6.11 -6.31 -10.25
C VAL A 274 -6.44 -6.12 -8.77
N LEU A 275 -6.04 -5.02 -8.14
CA LEU A 275 -6.43 -4.71 -6.77
C LEU A 275 -7.95 -4.57 -6.63
N GLY A 276 -8.63 -4.06 -7.65
CA GLY A 276 -10.09 -4.03 -7.72
C GLY A 276 -10.70 -5.43 -7.61
N GLU A 277 -10.17 -6.39 -8.37
CA GLU A 277 -10.57 -7.80 -8.29
C GLU A 277 -10.23 -8.43 -6.93
N VAL A 278 -9.04 -8.15 -6.38
CA VAL A 278 -8.63 -8.66 -5.07
C VAL A 278 -9.56 -8.17 -3.96
N PHE A 279 -10.01 -6.91 -4.01
CA PHE A 279 -10.99 -6.41 -3.05
C PHE A 279 -12.40 -6.97 -3.25
N ALA A 280 -12.75 -7.37 -4.47
CA ALA A 280 -14.03 -8.01 -4.76
C ALA A 280 -14.05 -9.49 -4.32
N GLU A 281 -12.96 -10.22 -4.58
CA GLU A 281 -12.84 -11.67 -4.34
C GLU A 281 -11.54 -12.02 -3.58
N PRO A 282 -11.33 -11.51 -2.36
CA PRO A 282 -10.03 -11.64 -1.66
C PRO A 282 -9.59 -13.09 -1.43
N ALA A 283 -10.53 -14.00 -1.20
CA ALA A 283 -10.21 -15.41 -0.97
C ALA A 283 -9.53 -16.07 -2.19
N ARG A 284 -9.95 -15.71 -3.41
CA ARG A 284 -9.36 -16.22 -4.66
C ARG A 284 -7.88 -15.85 -4.80
N TRP A 285 -7.50 -14.72 -4.23
CA TRP A 285 -6.15 -14.18 -4.30
C TRP A 285 -5.31 -14.48 -3.04
N GLY A 286 -5.83 -15.26 -2.09
CA GLY A 286 -5.16 -15.50 -0.81
C GLY A 286 -5.01 -14.23 0.05
N ALA A 287 -5.87 -13.23 -0.17
CA ALA A 287 -5.94 -12.01 0.61
C ALA A 287 -6.83 -12.19 1.84
N CYS A 288 -6.65 -11.34 2.85
CA CYS A 288 -7.49 -11.36 4.04
C CYS A 288 -8.90 -10.80 3.78
N SER A 289 -9.91 -11.67 3.65
CA SER A 289 -11.31 -11.27 3.40
C SER A 289 -11.85 -10.28 4.44
N ARG A 290 -11.50 -10.46 5.72
CA ARG A 290 -11.88 -9.53 6.78
C ARG A 290 -11.26 -8.14 6.61
N ALA A 291 -10.01 -8.07 6.15
CA ALA A 291 -9.36 -6.79 5.88
C ALA A 291 -9.99 -6.06 4.68
N ALA A 292 -10.36 -6.80 3.63
CA ALA A 292 -11.09 -6.29 2.48
C ALA A 292 -12.49 -5.78 2.87
N ALA A 293 -13.26 -6.59 3.60
CA ALA A 293 -14.59 -6.23 4.08
C ALA A 293 -14.57 -4.96 4.95
N ARG A 294 -13.61 -4.88 5.89
CA ARG A 294 -13.43 -3.68 6.71
C ARG A 294 -13.08 -2.46 5.86
N ALA A 295 -12.28 -2.61 4.81
CA ALA A 295 -11.95 -1.50 3.91
C ALA A 295 -13.21 -0.97 3.20
N TRP A 296 -14.05 -1.87 2.67
CA TRP A 296 -15.34 -1.49 2.05
C TRP A 296 -16.27 -0.81 3.04
N TYR A 297 -16.40 -1.36 4.25
CA TYR A 297 -17.23 -0.79 5.31
C TYR A 297 -16.78 0.63 5.68
N MET A 298 -15.47 0.84 5.88
CA MET A 298 -14.92 2.17 6.19
C MET A 298 -15.05 3.16 5.02
N SER A 299 -15.23 2.66 3.80
CA SER A 299 -15.49 3.49 2.61
C SER A 299 -17.00 3.73 2.38
N GLY A 300 -17.86 3.26 3.29
CA GLY A 300 -19.32 3.43 3.23
C GLY A 300 -20.07 2.35 2.42
N ASP A 301 -19.38 1.37 1.84
CA ASP A 301 -20.01 0.30 1.05
C ASP A 301 -20.26 -0.94 1.91
N GLU A 302 -21.27 -0.86 2.78
CA GLU A 302 -21.66 -1.98 3.66
C GLU A 302 -22.11 -3.22 2.87
N ARG A 303 -22.68 -3.01 1.67
CA ARG A 303 -23.13 -4.09 0.79
C ARG A 303 -21.96 -4.94 0.31
N ARG A 304 -20.91 -4.31 -0.24
CA ARG A 304 -19.69 -5.03 -0.64
C ARG A 304 -18.96 -5.62 0.56
N ALA A 305 -18.91 -4.91 1.68
CA ALA A 305 -18.30 -5.44 2.91
C ALA A 305 -18.95 -6.77 3.34
N ARG A 306 -20.29 -6.83 3.31
CA ARG A 306 -21.04 -8.04 3.62
C ARG A 306 -20.79 -9.13 2.57
N ALA A 307 -20.91 -8.81 1.28
CA ALA A 307 -20.74 -9.79 0.20
C ALA A 307 -19.36 -10.48 0.26
N VAL A 308 -18.30 -9.73 0.55
CA VAL A 308 -16.94 -10.28 0.71
C VAL A 308 -16.84 -11.28 1.87
N LEU A 309 -17.49 -11.01 3.01
CA LEU A 309 -17.51 -11.94 4.13
C LEU A 309 -18.39 -13.16 3.86
N GLU A 310 -19.50 -13.00 3.15
CA GLU A 310 -20.40 -14.10 2.78
C GLU A 310 -19.75 -15.06 1.79
N ALA A 311 -18.94 -14.55 0.86
CA ALA A 311 -18.20 -15.36 -0.09
C ALA A 311 -16.91 -15.97 0.48
N ALA A 312 -16.52 -15.62 1.71
CA ALA A 312 -15.29 -16.16 2.31
C ALA A 312 -15.47 -17.66 2.63
N PRO A 313 -14.56 -18.56 2.19
CA PRO A 313 -14.71 -20.00 2.39
C PRO A 313 -14.63 -20.40 3.87
N ALA A 314 -13.88 -19.63 4.67
CA ALA A 314 -13.82 -19.78 6.11
C ALA A 314 -13.63 -18.41 6.78
N LEU A 315 -14.30 -18.23 7.92
CA LEU A 315 -14.17 -17.05 8.76
C LEU A 315 -13.77 -17.45 10.18
N ASP A 316 -12.77 -16.75 10.72
CA ASP A 316 -12.46 -16.77 12.15
C ASP A 316 -13.66 -16.26 12.97
N ALA A 317 -13.69 -16.51 14.28
CA ALA A 317 -14.77 -16.01 15.14
C ALA A 317 -14.97 -14.47 15.01
N PRO A 318 -13.91 -13.64 14.98
CA PRO A 318 -14.05 -12.21 14.69
C PRO A 318 -14.74 -11.90 13.36
N GLY A 319 -14.40 -12.60 12.28
CA GLY A 319 -15.03 -12.42 10.97
C GLY A 319 -16.49 -12.83 10.95
N ARG A 320 -16.84 -13.92 11.64
CA ARG A 320 -18.25 -14.33 11.82
C ARG A 320 -19.05 -13.28 12.59
N HIS A 321 -18.49 -12.72 13.66
CA HIS A 321 -19.13 -11.60 14.38
C HIS A 321 -19.33 -10.37 13.50
N GLU A 322 -18.33 -10.02 12.68
CA GLU A 322 -18.42 -8.90 11.76
C GLU A 322 -19.52 -9.12 10.71
N LEU A 323 -19.62 -10.32 10.14
CA LEU A 323 -20.69 -10.69 9.22
C LEU A 323 -22.07 -10.62 9.88
N ALA A 324 -22.23 -11.18 11.08
CA ALA A 324 -23.49 -11.12 11.82
C ALA A 324 -23.92 -9.68 12.11
N ARG A 325 -22.97 -8.80 12.46
CA ARG A 325 -23.21 -7.37 12.64
C ARG A 325 -23.72 -6.71 11.36
N LEU A 326 -23.12 -7.00 10.20
CA LEU A 326 -23.52 -6.45 8.91
C LEU A 326 -24.89 -6.98 8.46
N ARG A 327 -25.17 -8.28 8.64
CA ARG A 327 -26.49 -8.87 8.37
C ARG A 327 -27.59 -8.21 9.21
N ARG A 328 -27.34 -8.05 10.51
CA ARG A 328 -28.27 -7.32 11.41
C ARG A 328 -28.53 -5.90 10.93
N ARG A 329 -27.49 -5.14 10.57
CA ARG A 329 -27.62 -3.75 10.08
C ARG A 329 -28.46 -3.67 8.80
N ALA A 330 -28.37 -4.68 7.95
CA ALA A 330 -29.18 -4.80 6.75
C ALA A 330 -30.59 -5.40 6.98
N GLY A 331 -31.00 -5.60 8.24
CA GLY A 331 -32.31 -6.17 8.59
C GLY A 331 -32.39 -7.70 8.55
N ASP A 332 -31.35 -8.41 8.12
CA ASP A 332 -31.28 -9.88 8.15
C ASP A 332 -30.96 -10.40 9.56
N TRP A 333 -31.97 -10.34 10.43
CA TRP A 333 -31.89 -10.86 11.79
C TRP A 333 -31.79 -12.37 11.84
N ALA A 334 -32.45 -13.07 10.90
CA ALA A 334 -32.44 -14.53 10.86
C ALA A 334 -31.03 -15.06 10.59
N GLY A 335 -30.33 -14.51 9.60
CA GLY A 335 -28.96 -14.85 9.26
C GLY A 335 -27.96 -14.44 10.34
N ALA A 336 -28.11 -13.24 10.94
CA ALA A 336 -27.26 -12.81 12.05
C ALA A 336 -27.38 -13.76 13.27
N ARG A 337 -28.62 -14.15 13.62
CA ARG A 337 -28.89 -15.09 14.71
C ARG A 337 -28.28 -16.46 14.45
N ALA A 338 -28.40 -16.99 13.25
CA ALA A 338 -27.82 -18.30 12.92
C ALA A 338 -26.29 -18.32 13.17
N ILE A 339 -25.60 -17.23 12.80
CA ILE A 339 -24.16 -17.09 13.05
C ILE A 339 -23.86 -17.03 14.54
N TRP A 340 -24.57 -16.19 15.31
CA TRP A 340 -24.34 -16.10 16.74
C TRP A 340 -24.67 -17.40 17.47
N GLN A 341 -25.70 -18.13 17.05
CA GLN A 341 -26.05 -19.40 17.65
C GLN A 341 -24.90 -20.41 17.52
N GLY A 342 -24.36 -20.59 16.31
CA GLY A 342 -23.20 -21.47 16.11
C GLY A 342 -21.95 -21.01 16.87
N LEU A 343 -21.72 -19.71 17.01
CA LEU A 343 -20.61 -19.18 17.83
C LEU A 343 -20.83 -19.42 19.33
N ALA A 344 -22.04 -19.19 19.84
CA ALA A 344 -22.39 -19.36 21.24
C ALA A 344 -22.37 -20.82 21.68
N GLU A 345 -22.79 -21.74 20.79
CA GLU A 345 -22.67 -23.19 21.00
C GLU A 345 -21.20 -23.64 21.07
N ALA A 346 -20.30 -22.96 20.35
CA ALA A 346 -18.86 -23.14 20.47
C ALA A 346 -18.22 -22.41 21.69
N GLY A 347 -19.03 -21.84 22.59
CA GLY A 347 -18.57 -21.18 23.82
C GLY A 347 -18.21 -19.69 23.69
N ASP A 348 -18.55 -19.03 22.58
CA ASP A 348 -18.30 -17.60 22.42
C ASP A 348 -19.28 -16.76 23.26
N ALA A 349 -18.75 -16.13 24.32
CA ALA A 349 -19.54 -15.31 25.24
C ALA A 349 -20.17 -14.07 24.57
N HIS A 350 -19.50 -13.44 23.60
CA HIS A 350 -20.05 -12.28 22.90
C HIS A 350 -21.27 -12.66 22.07
N ALA A 351 -21.24 -13.86 21.47
CA ALA A 351 -22.35 -14.38 20.68
C ALA A 351 -23.54 -14.75 21.58
N ALA A 352 -23.29 -15.39 22.73
CA ALA A 352 -24.31 -15.66 23.73
C ALA A 352 -24.96 -14.36 24.24
N GLU A 353 -24.16 -13.32 24.46
CA GLU A 353 -24.68 -12.01 24.87
C GLU A 353 -25.55 -11.36 23.78
N ALA A 354 -25.14 -11.45 22.50
CA ALA A 354 -25.90 -10.95 21.37
C ALA A 354 -27.26 -11.67 21.24
N LEU A 355 -27.30 -12.99 21.43
CA LEU A 355 -28.54 -13.77 21.45
C LEU A 355 -29.44 -13.38 22.63
N ALA A 356 -28.88 -13.18 23.84
CA ALA A 356 -29.64 -12.71 24.99
C ALA A 356 -30.32 -11.37 24.69
N LYS A 357 -29.59 -10.40 24.10
CA LYS A 357 -30.15 -9.11 23.66
C LYS A 357 -31.23 -9.27 22.60
N TYR A 358 -31.05 -10.19 21.65
CA TYR A 358 -32.04 -10.46 20.62
C TYR A 358 -33.35 -11.00 21.21
N HIS A 359 -33.28 -12.01 22.08
CA HIS A 359 -34.46 -12.56 22.74
C HIS A 359 -35.15 -11.51 23.63
N GLU A 360 -34.38 -10.68 24.38
CA GLU A 360 -34.94 -9.63 25.24
C GLU A 360 -35.63 -8.52 24.43
N HIS A 361 -34.93 -7.91 23.47
CA HIS A 361 -35.38 -6.66 22.84
C HIS A 361 -36.19 -6.86 21.56
N VAL A 362 -35.93 -7.93 20.80
CA VAL A 362 -36.58 -8.16 19.52
C VAL A 362 -37.76 -9.12 19.68
N ARG A 363 -37.55 -10.27 20.33
CA ARG A 363 -38.60 -11.29 20.49
C ARG A 363 -39.47 -11.10 21.73
N ARG A 364 -39.02 -10.30 22.70
CA ARG A 364 -39.61 -10.22 24.05
C ARG A 364 -39.78 -11.60 24.70
N ASP A 365 -38.86 -12.50 24.40
CA ASP A 365 -38.79 -13.85 24.97
C ASP A 365 -37.82 -13.84 26.15
N TRP A 366 -38.37 -13.63 27.35
CA TRP A 366 -37.58 -13.50 28.56
C TRP A 366 -36.92 -14.82 28.98
N GLN A 367 -37.55 -15.95 28.68
CA GLN A 367 -37.01 -17.28 29.01
C GLN A 367 -35.80 -17.59 28.15
N GLY A 368 -35.90 -17.38 26.83
CA GLY A 368 -34.76 -17.52 25.91
C GLY A 368 -33.64 -16.54 26.24
N ALA A 369 -33.97 -15.29 26.59
CA ALA A 369 -32.97 -14.30 26.99
C ALA A 369 -32.22 -14.72 28.27
N LEU A 370 -32.92 -15.26 29.26
CA LEU A 370 -32.33 -15.76 30.50
C LEU A 370 -31.43 -16.97 30.22
N ALA A 371 -31.89 -17.92 29.40
CA ALA A 371 -31.14 -19.12 29.06
C ALA A 371 -29.76 -18.80 28.45
N TRP A 372 -29.69 -17.82 27.54
CA TRP A 372 -28.41 -17.37 26.98
C TRP A 372 -27.57 -16.56 27.99
N THR A 373 -28.19 -15.73 28.82
CA THR A 373 -27.48 -14.96 29.86
C THR A 373 -26.85 -15.88 30.93
N SER A 374 -27.46 -17.02 31.22
CA SER A 374 -26.90 -18.02 32.14
C SER A 374 -25.64 -18.70 31.61
N ARG A 375 -25.38 -18.68 30.29
CA ARG A 375 -24.16 -19.21 29.67
C ARG A 375 -22.98 -18.23 29.69
N LEU A 376 -23.21 -16.98 30.09
CA LEU A 376 -22.15 -15.97 30.23
C LEU A 376 -21.34 -16.20 31.51
N PRO A 377 -20.05 -15.86 31.53
CA PRO A 377 -19.21 -15.95 32.73
C PRO A 377 -19.85 -15.26 33.93
N ALA A 378 -19.85 -15.95 35.08
CA ALA A 378 -20.30 -15.37 36.35
C ALA A 378 -19.30 -14.31 36.85
N GLY A 379 -19.77 -13.38 37.69
CA GLY A 379 -18.93 -12.37 38.34
C GLY A 379 -18.80 -11.04 37.59
N ALA A 380 -19.27 -10.94 36.34
CA ALA A 380 -19.45 -9.66 35.67
C ALA A 380 -20.74 -8.99 36.17
N GLU A 381 -20.61 -7.81 36.78
CA GLU A 381 -21.73 -7.06 37.37
C GLU A 381 -22.87 -6.81 36.37
N GLU A 382 -22.54 -6.54 35.10
CA GLU A 382 -23.55 -6.32 34.04
C GLU A 382 -24.35 -7.59 33.72
N THR A 383 -23.71 -8.76 33.72
CA THR A 383 -24.37 -10.05 33.50
C THR A 383 -25.37 -10.34 34.61
N GLU A 384 -24.99 -10.10 35.87
CA GLU A 384 -25.85 -10.37 37.01
C GLU A 384 -27.05 -9.42 37.06
N ARG A 385 -26.82 -8.12 36.86
CA ARG A 385 -27.89 -7.12 36.70
C ARG A 385 -28.85 -7.49 35.57
N ARG A 386 -28.36 -8.07 34.47
CA ARG A 386 -29.20 -8.54 33.37
C ARG A 386 -30.03 -9.77 33.76
N ARG A 387 -29.45 -10.76 34.45
CA ARG A 387 -30.19 -11.93 34.95
C ARG A 387 -31.34 -11.53 35.86
N GLU A 388 -31.07 -10.68 36.86
CA GLU A 388 -32.09 -10.19 37.78
C GLU A 388 -33.21 -9.43 37.05
N ARG A 389 -32.85 -8.55 36.10
CA ARG A 389 -33.82 -7.81 35.30
C ARG A 389 -34.73 -8.75 34.49
N LEU A 390 -34.14 -9.76 33.84
CA LEU A 390 -34.89 -10.74 33.03
C LEU A 390 -35.78 -11.63 33.90
N ALA A 391 -35.31 -12.06 35.07
CA ALA A 391 -36.09 -12.85 36.02
C ALA A 391 -37.33 -12.08 36.51
N ARG A 392 -37.18 -10.78 36.82
CA ARG A 392 -38.32 -9.91 37.19
C ARG A 392 -39.33 -9.74 36.04
N LYS A 393 -38.85 -9.53 34.81
CA LYS A 393 -39.73 -9.40 33.62
C LYS A 393 -40.52 -10.69 33.36
N ARG A 394 -39.85 -11.85 33.43
CA ARG A 394 -40.50 -13.17 33.29
C ARG A 394 -41.61 -13.38 34.31
N GLY A 395 -41.36 -13.03 35.58
CA GLY A 395 -42.36 -13.15 36.65
C GLY A 395 -43.59 -12.25 36.45
N ARG A 396 -43.41 -11.06 35.85
CA ARG A 396 -44.52 -10.14 35.55
C ARG A 396 -45.38 -10.60 34.37
N ASP A 397 -44.77 -11.10 33.31
CA ASP A 397 -45.52 -11.65 32.15
C ASP A 397 -46.27 -12.94 32.52
N GLY A 398 -45.68 -13.80 33.35
CA GLY A 398 -46.37 -15.00 33.86
C GLY A 398 -47.59 -14.64 34.72
N ALA A 399 -47.47 -13.63 35.58
CA ALA A 399 -48.58 -13.16 36.42
C ALA A 399 -49.71 -12.47 35.62
N GLN A 400 -49.41 -11.82 34.49
CA GLN A 400 -50.43 -11.24 33.60
C GLN A 400 -51.14 -12.28 32.72
N GLY A 401 -50.47 -13.37 32.33
CA GLY A 401 -51.07 -14.47 31.58
C GLY A 401 -52.10 -15.28 32.38
N ASP A 402 -51.89 -15.43 33.68
CA ASP A 402 -52.82 -16.13 34.58
C ASP A 402 -54.03 -15.29 35.03
N LEU A 403 -54.02 -13.98 34.79
CA LEU A 403 -55.12 -13.06 35.14
C LEU A 403 -56.22 -12.97 34.07
N PHE A 404 -56.00 -13.52 32.87
CA PHE A 404 -57.02 -13.67 31.83
C PHE A 404 -56.85 -15.00 31.08
N PRO A 405 -57.34 -16.12 31.64
CA PRO A 405 -57.55 -17.32 30.85
C PRO A 405 -58.63 -17.03 29.77
N ARG A 406 -58.43 -17.57 28.56
CA ARG A 406 -59.29 -17.38 27.38
C ARG A 406 -60.76 -17.66 27.63
#